data_AF-A0A382NHN5-F1
#
_entry.id   AF-A0A382NHN5-F1
#
_cell.length_a   1.000
_cell.length_b   1.000
_cell.length_c   1.000
_cell.angle_alpha   90.00
_cell.angle_beta   90.00
_cell.angle_gamma   90.00
#
_symmetry.space_group_name_H-M   'P 1'
#
loop_
_entity.id
_entity.type
_entity.pdbx_description
1 polymer ?
#
loop_
_entity_poly.entity_id
_entity_poly.type
_entity_poly.pdbx_seq_one_letter_code
_entity_poly.pdbx_strand_id
1 'polypeptide(L)' 'MKENLLLYGAKLDSENLRTALEHIFKTNLALQNMDKRGTPVCIWGTHGLGKTMLVQEFARKNKWQLAYCAPAQFE' A
#
# COMPACT_ATOMS: atom_id res chain seq x y z
N MET A 1 2.95 -28.65 -7.35
CA MET A 1 3.74 -27.99 -8.42
C MET A 1 4.20 -26.64 -7.89
N LYS A 2 5.50 -26.34 -7.89
CA LYS A 2 5.97 -24.96 -7.61
C LYS A 2 5.80 -24.18 -8.90
N GLU A 3 4.82 -23.30 -8.96
CA GLU A 3 4.69 -22.37 -10.08
C GLU A 3 5.86 -21.38 -10.04
N ASN A 4 6.65 -21.32 -11.11
CA ASN A 4 7.70 -20.33 -11.29
C ASN A 4 7.06 -19.00 -11.70
N LEU A 5 6.53 -18.27 -10.72
CA LEU A 5 5.99 -16.94 -10.93
C LEU A 5 7.14 -15.94 -11.18
N LEU A 6 7.06 -15.21 -12.30
CA LEU A 6 7.95 -14.08 -12.55
C LEU A 6 7.45 -12.88 -11.76
N LEU A 7 8.20 -12.50 -10.72
CA LEU A 7 7.83 -11.41 -9.81
C LEU A 7 8.45 -10.10 -10.31
N TYR A 8 7.62 -9.16 -10.74
CA TYR A 8 8.03 -7.81 -11.13
C TYR A 8 7.89 -6.87 -9.92
N GLY A 9 9.00 -6.52 -9.28
CA GLY A 9 9.00 -5.57 -8.17
C GLY A 9 10.12 -5.81 -7.16
N ALA A 10 10.33 -4.85 -6.27
CA ALA A 10 11.29 -5.01 -5.18
C ALA A 10 10.77 -6.04 -4.16
N LYS A 11 11.63 -6.98 -3.77
CA LYS A 11 11.36 -7.87 -2.64
C LYS A 11 11.70 -7.12 -1.35
N LEU A 12 10.69 -6.80 -0.57
CA LEU A 12 10.83 -6.01 0.66
C LEU A 12 10.38 -6.83 1.85
N ASP A 13 11.09 -6.69 2.97
CA ASP A 13 10.56 -7.06 4.29
C ASP A 13 9.55 -6.01 4.79
N SER A 14 9.03 -6.21 6.00
CA SER A 14 8.03 -5.32 6.59
C SER A 14 8.51 -3.89 6.82
N GLU A 15 9.78 -3.70 7.17
CA GLU A 15 10.33 -2.36 7.46
C GLU A 15 10.60 -1.59 6.16
N ASN A 16 11.18 -2.26 5.16
CA ASN A 16 11.40 -1.67 3.85
C ASN A 16 10.07 -1.37 3.12
N LEU A 17 9.05 -2.23 3.29
CA LEU A 17 7.70 -1.96 2.79
C LEU A 17 7.09 -0.71 3.45
N ARG A 18 7.26 -0.55 4.77
CA ARG A 18 6.79 0.63 5.50
C ARG A 18 7.46 1.90 4.97
N THR A 19 8.78 1.90 4.82
CA THR A 19 9.54 3.04 4.28
C THR A 19 9.10 3.41 2.86
N ALA A 20 8.92 2.41 2.00
CA ALA A 20 8.45 2.64 0.63
C ALA A 20 7.04 3.26 0.59
N LEU A 21 6.11 2.74 1.40
CA LEU A 21 4.76 3.27 1.49
C LEU A 21 4.74 4.69 2.07
N GLU A 22 5.55 4.95 3.08
CA GLU A 22 5.68 6.30 3.65
C GLU A 22 6.14 7.32 2.63
N HIS A 23 7.15 6.97 1.82
CA HIS A 23 7.61 7.83 0.73
C HIS A 23 6.50 8.12 -0.28
N ILE A 24 5.81 7.07 -0.77
CA ILE A 24 4.76 7.23 -1.78
C ILE A 24 3.59 8.08 -1.24
N PHE A 25 3.15 7.82 -0.01
CA PHE A 25 2.05 8.55 0.60
C PHE A 25 2.39 10.03 0.83
N LYS A 26 3.60 10.35 1.29
CA LYS A 26 4.05 11.75 1.43
C LYS A 26 4.15 12.46 0.08
N THR A 27 4.68 11.79 -0.94
CA THR A 27 4.74 12.33 -2.30
C THR A 27 3.35 12.58 -2.86
N ASN A 28 2.41 11.63 -2.66
CA ASN A 28 1.03 11.80 -3.11
C ASN A 28 0.33 12.97 -2.41
N LEU A 29 0.57 13.17 -1.11
CA LEU A 29 0.03 14.32 -0.38
C LEU A 29 0.59 15.65 -0.92
N ALA A 30 1.89 15.70 -1.22
CA ALA A 30 2.50 16.88 -1.84
C ALA A 30 1.93 17.17 -3.24
N LEU A 31 1.68 16.13 -4.04
CA LEU A 31 1.04 16.25 -5.35
C LEU A 31 -0.40 16.74 -5.25
N GLN A 32 -1.16 16.25 -4.27
CA GLN A 32 -2.53 16.72 -4.01
C GLN A 32 -2.56 18.23 -3.71
N ASN A 33 -1.61 18.74 -2.93
CA ASN A 33 -1.49 20.18 -2.66
C ASN A 33 -1.16 21.02 -3.91
N MET A 34 -0.71 20.38 -4.99
CA MET A 34 -0.45 20.98 -6.30
C MET A 34 -1.58 20.69 -7.31
N ASP A 35 -2.71 20.16 -6.87
CA ASP A 35 -3.83 19.70 -7.71
C ASP A 35 -3.41 18.67 -8.78
N LYS A 36 -2.43 17.81 -8.43
CA LYS A 36 -1.93 16.72 -9.26
C LYS A 36 -2.37 15.36 -8.73
N ARG A 37 -2.53 14.40 -9.64
CA ARG A 37 -2.83 13.01 -9.28
C ARG A 37 -1.62 12.34 -8.63
N GLY A 38 -1.87 11.62 -7.53
CA GLY A 38 -0.88 10.74 -6.92
C GLY A 38 -0.69 9.44 -7.69
N THR A 39 0.37 8.71 -7.35
CA THR A 39 0.68 7.39 -7.90
C THR A 39 -0.09 6.31 -7.14
N PRO A 40 -0.87 5.45 -7.81
CA PRO A 40 -1.53 4.33 -7.15
C PRO A 40 -0.51 3.25 -6.73
N VAL A 41 -0.77 2.57 -5.63
CA VAL A 41 0.10 1.49 -5.11
C VAL A 41 -0.68 0.20 -5.02
N CYS A 42 -0.13 -0.86 -5.62
CA CYS A 42 -0.60 -2.23 -5.42
C CYS A 42 0.35 -2.94 -4.44
N ILE A 43 -0.21 -3.57 -3.40
CA ILE A 43 0.56 -4.34 -2.41
C ILE A 43 0.14 -5.80 -2.53
N TRP A 44 1.06 -6.68 -2.95
CA TRP A 44 0.83 -8.12 -3.04
C TRP A 44 1.86 -8.90 -2.21
N GLY A 45 1.55 -10.16 -1.92
CA GLY A 45 2.41 -11.05 -1.13
C GLY A 45 1.59 -12.07 -0.34
N THR A 46 2.26 -13.00 0.31
CA THR A 46 1.63 -14.12 1.04
C THR A 46 0.53 -13.66 1.99
N HIS A 47 -0.54 -14.46 2.09
CA HIS A 47 -1.60 -14.24 3.06
C HIS A 47 -1.03 -14.22 4.50
N GLY A 48 -1.59 -13.39 5.38
CA GLY A 48 -1.15 -13.29 6.77
C GLY A 48 0.02 -12.33 7.05
N LEU A 49 0.64 -11.71 6.03
CA LEU A 49 1.74 -10.74 6.22
C LEU A 49 1.31 -9.36 6.75
N GLY A 50 0.05 -9.18 7.15
CA GLY A 50 -0.41 -7.91 7.74
C GLY A 50 -0.49 -6.71 6.77
N LYS A 51 -0.57 -6.94 5.45
CA LYS A 51 -0.63 -5.88 4.42
C LYS A 51 -1.71 -4.82 4.70
N THR A 52 -2.94 -5.27 4.98
CA THR A 52 -4.07 -4.38 5.31
C THR A 52 -3.85 -3.62 6.61
N MET A 53 -3.37 -4.32 7.65
CA MET A 53 -3.07 -3.73 8.95
C MET A 53 -2.02 -2.61 8.82
N LEU A 54 -1.00 -2.81 8.00
CA LEU A 54 0.06 -1.82 7.78
C LEU A 54 -0.53 -0.52 7.20
N VAL A 55 -1.40 -0.60 6.19
CA VAL A 55 -2.07 0.58 5.59
C VAL A 55 -2.99 1.28 6.61
N GLN A 56 -3.77 0.51 7.37
CA GLN A 56 -4.65 1.03 8.42
C GLN A 56 -3.87 1.76 9.52
N GLU A 57 -2.77 1.18 9.99
CA GLU A 57 -1.90 1.80 10.99
C GLU A 57 -1.24 3.07 10.46
N PHE A 58 -0.87 3.10 9.19
CA PHE A 58 -0.31 4.30 8.56
C PHE A 58 -1.33 5.45 8.58
N ALA A 59 -2.56 5.20 8.13
CA ALA A 59 -3.62 6.19 8.15
C ALA A 59 -3.92 6.67 9.57
N ARG A 60 -4.03 5.73 10.54
CA ARG A 60 -4.27 6.03 11.96
C ARG A 60 -3.18 6.93 12.56
N LYS A 61 -1.90 6.58 12.34
CA LYS A 61 -0.75 7.37 12.84
C LYS A 61 -0.74 8.80 12.29
N ASN A 62 -1.15 8.98 11.05
CA ASN A 62 -1.19 10.29 10.38
C ASN A 62 -2.52 11.04 10.55
N LYS A 63 -3.49 10.47 11.30
CA LYS A 63 -4.85 11.02 11.46
C LYS A 63 -5.58 11.22 10.11
N TRP A 64 -5.32 10.35 9.15
CA TRP A 64 -5.97 10.37 7.84
C TRP A 64 -7.28 9.60 7.87
N GLN A 65 -8.24 10.05 7.06
CA GLN A 65 -9.42 9.27 6.76
C GLN A 65 -9.04 8.12 5.83
N LEU A 66 -9.54 6.91 6.11
CA LEU A 66 -9.31 5.73 5.29
C LEU A 66 -10.65 5.17 4.83
N ALA A 67 -10.88 5.19 3.51
CA ALA A 67 -11.95 4.42 2.91
C ALA A 67 -11.45 3.00 2.67
N TYR A 68 -12.13 2.01 3.24
CA TYR A 68 -11.87 0.60 2.98
C TYR A 68 -12.99 0.06 2.09
N CYS A 69 -12.59 -0.62 1.03
CA CYS A 69 -13.52 -1.27 0.12
C CYS A 69 -13.06 -2.71 -0.10
N ALA A 70 -13.80 -3.67 0.46
CA ALA A 70 -13.49 -5.08 0.30
C ALA A 70 -13.94 -5.53 -1.10
N PRO A 71 -13.11 -6.28 -1.85
CA PRO A 71 -13.47 -6.76 -3.19
C PRO A 71 -14.81 -7.49 -3.23
N ALA A 72 -15.12 -8.30 -2.21
CA ALA A 72 -16.37 -9.05 -2.11
C ALA A 72 -17.63 -8.18 -1.98
N GLN A 73 -17.50 -6.87 -1.78
CA GLN A 73 -18.65 -5.93 -1.74
C GLN A 73 -19.08 -5.45 -3.12
N PHE A 74 -18.34 -5.81 -4.17
CA PHE A 74 -18.64 -5.46 -5.56
C PHE A 74 -19.26 -6.62 -6.37
N GLU A 75 -19.50 -7.76 -5.72
CA GLU A 75 -20.14 -8.95 -6.31
C GLU A 75 -21.64 -9.00 -6.03
#